data_AF-A0A518H6G6-F1
#
_entry.id   AF-A0A518H6G6-F1
#
_cell.length_a   1.000
_cell.length_b   1.000
_cell.length_c   1.000
_cell.angle_alpha   90.00
_cell.angle_beta   90.00
_cell.angle_gamma   90.00
#
_symmetry.space_group_name_H-M   'P 1'
#
loop_
_entity.id
_entity.type
_entity.pdbx_description
1 polymer ?
#
loop_
_entity_poly.entity_id
_entity_poly.type
_entity_poly.pdbx_seq_one_letter_code
_entity_poly.pdbx_strand_id
1 'polypeptide(L)'
;MGVEYVHYLIPEDNSFKPGTEDLIRLVDALLEGGFVAESRSDEYEKKSDDDFTYYEHTKGTGCLLHSGTGEFGPLPCPVSERDIAHLGERDYKLIWMVESHERSGLKYPLTPVPELFDPYYDLELRMAGDYVYHHSEGIDPFPDVACPCGRSLEYYEPDEPGESWKPPVYFDARISRSCPACGRPFRPQELVARVRDGRTGEVGERAGGATYRFAVVIDCGKGSPREGWPIRATEELLCTLTRALGLRFYEVGDFY
;
A
#
# COMPACT_ATOMS: atom_id res chain seq x y z
N MET A 1 9.12 22.67 0.41
CA MET A 1 8.40 21.41 0.17
C MET A 1 9.44 20.32 0.24
N GLY A 2 9.23 19.29 1.06
CA GLY A 2 10.16 18.16 1.17
C GLY A 2 9.74 17.07 0.21
N VAL A 3 10.70 16.28 -0.28
CA VAL A 3 10.45 15.08 -1.09
C VAL A 3 10.01 13.96 -0.15
N GLU A 4 8.93 13.28 -0.49
CA GLU A 4 8.41 12.10 0.20
C GLU A 4 8.76 10.83 -0.59
N TYR A 5 8.74 9.68 0.08
CA TYR A 5 9.11 8.40 -0.51
C TYR A 5 8.16 7.28 -0.08
N VAL A 6 7.68 6.54 -1.07
CA VAL A 6 6.82 5.37 -0.87
C VAL A 6 7.42 4.18 -1.63
N HIS A 7 7.35 3.00 -1.00
CA HIS A 7 7.81 1.76 -1.60
C HIS A 7 6.67 0.75 -1.71
N TYR A 8 6.36 0.33 -2.94
CA TYR A 8 5.28 -0.60 -3.26
C TYR A 8 5.82 -2.00 -3.48
N LEU A 9 5.22 -2.99 -2.82
CA LEU A 9 5.38 -4.41 -3.09
C LEU A 9 4.09 -4.94 -3.70
N ILE A 10 4.13 -5.18 -5.01
CA ILE A 10 2.95 -5.55 -5.80
C ILE A 10 3.09 -7.00 -6.27
N PRO A 11 2.06 -7.86 -6.12
CA PRO A 11 2.08 -9.19 -6.70
C PRO A 11 2.28 -9.14 -8.22
N GLU A 12 3.09 -10.04 -8.77
CA GLU A 12 3.41 -10.05 -10.21
C GLU A 12 2.18 -10.16 -11.14
N ASP A 13 1.06 -10.70 -10.66
CA ASP A 13 -0.17 -10.81 -11.44
C ASP A 13 -1.02 -9.52 -11.43
N ASN A 14 -0.68 -8.49 -10.64
CA ASN A 14 -1.41 -7.22 -10.35
C ASN A 14 -2.91 -7.30 -10.00
N SER A 15 -3.56 -8.41 -10.33
CA SER A 15 -5.00 -8.69 -10.31
C SER A 15 -5.39 -9.44 -9.05
N PHE A 16 -4.39 -9.98 -8.34
CA PHE A 16 -4.56 -10.60 -7.04
C PHE A 16 -5.11 -9.58 -6.05
N LYS A 17 -6.13 -10.01 -5.31
CA LYS A 17 -6.63 -9.36 -4.11
C LYS A 17 -6.86 -10.47 -3.08
N PRO A 18 -6.25 -10.40 -1.89
CA PRO A 18 -6.39 -11.44 -0.90
C PRO A 18 -7.86 -11.56 -0.46
N GLY A 19 -8.31 -12.80 -0.29
CA GLY A 19 -9.55 -13.06 0.45
C GLY A 19 -9.36 -12.79 1.95
N THR A 20 -10.43 -12.89 2.73
CA THR A 20 -10.39 -12.67 4.18
C THR A 20 -9.37 -13.59 4.87
N GLU A 21 -9.36 -14.88 4.55
CA GLU A 21 -8.43 -15.86 5.13
C GLU A 21 -6.97 -15.53 4.78
N ASP A 22 -6.71 -15.17 3.53
CA ASP A 22 -5.36 -14.76 3.07
C ASP A 22 -4.87 -13.52 3.80
N LEU A 23 -5.76 -12.54 4.00
CA LEU A 23 -5.42 -11.29 4.68
C LEU A 23 -5.12 -11.52 6.17
N ILE A 24 -5.90 -12.36 6.86
CA ILE A 24 -5.62 -12.73 8.27
C ILE A 24 -4.26 -13.42 8.36
N ARG A 25 -4.04 -14.44 7.52
CA ARG A 25 -2.76 -15.17 7.47
C ARG A 25 -1.58 -14.24 7.17
N LEU A 26 -1.76 -13.23 6.32
CA LEU A 26 -0.73 -12.23 6.06
C LEU A 26 -0.45 -11.37 7.30
N VAL A 27 -1.49 -10.87 7.96
CA VAL A 27 -1.34 -10.05 9.18
C VAL A 27 -0.64 -10.85 10.28
N ASP A 28 -1.04 -12.10 10.50
CA ASP A 28 -0.40 -13.00 11.47
C ASP A 28 1.09 -13.22 11.12
N ALA A 29 1.41 -13.42 9.84
CA ALA A 29 2.81 -13.58 9.41
C ALA A 29 3.63 -12.29 9.59
N LEU A 30 3.05 -11.10 9.40
CA LEU A 30 3.70 -9.82 9.66
C LEU A 30 3.94 -9.60 11.17
N LEU A 31 2.99 -10.01 12.01
CA LEU A 31 3.12 -10.00 13.48
C LEU A 31 4.25 -10.94 13.93
N GLU A 32 4.22 -12.20 13.50
CA GLU A 32 5.25 -13.19 13.81
C GLU A 32 6.63 -12.77 13.29
N GLY A 33 6.67 -12.10 12.14
CA GLY A 33 7.89 -11.55 11.53
C GLY A 33 8.44 -10.31 12.25
N GLY A 34 7.68 -9.70 13.15
CA GLY A 34 8.05 -8.47 13.87
C GLY A 34 8.01 -7.20 13.02
N PHE A 35 7.23 -7.19 11.93
CA PHE A 35 7.07 -6.01 11.08
C PHE A 35 5.93 -5.09 11.51
N VAL A 36 4.95 -5.64 12.23
CA VAL A 36 3.83 -4.89 12.83
C VAL A 36 3.64 -5.32 14.27
N ALA A 37 3.01 -4.46 15.09
CA ALA A 37 2.79 -4.70 16.50
C ALA A 37 1.36 -5.17 16.80
N GLU A 38 1.21 -6.06 17.79
CA GLU A 38 -0.08 -6.43 18.36
C GLU A 38 -0.65 -5.28 19.22
N SER A 39 -1.97 -5.19 19.31
CA SER A 39 -2.67 -4.28 20.23
C SER A 39 -2.15 -4.45 21.67
N ARG A 40 -1.77 -3.35 22.35
CA ARG A 40 -1.35 -3.36 23.77
C ARG A 40 -0.08 -4.16 24.08
N SER A 41 0.77 -4.41 23.09
CA SER A 41 2.14 -4.88 23.31
C SER A 41 3.00 -3.79 23.97
N ASP A 42 4.06 -4.17 24.69
CA ASP A 42 5.01 -3.22 25.28
C ASP A 42 5.68 -2.35 24.18
N GLU A 43 5.80 -2.87 22.96
CA GLU A 43 6.22 -2.12 21.76
C GLU A 43 5.22 -1.00 21.39
N TYR A 44 3.91 -1.24 21.59
CA TYR A 44 2.85 -0.28 21.30
C TYR A 44 2.74 0.82 22.37
N GLU A 45 2.89 0.48 23.65
CA GLU A 45 2.81 1.44 24.77
C GLU A 45 3.99 2.43 24.80
N LYS A 46 5.07 2.15 24.07
CA LYS A 46 6.21 3.05 23.93
C LYS A 46 6.01 4.17 22.90
N LYS A 47 4.88 4.20 22.18
CA LYS A 47 4.54 5.29 21.26
C LYS A 47 4.28 6.57 22.07
N SER A 48 5.04 7.64 21.81
CA SER A 48 4.89 8.90 22.54
C SER A 48 3.53 9.52 22.26
N ASP A 49 2.88 10.02 23.31
CA ASP A 49 1.59 10.75 23.25
C ASP A 49 1.65 12.08 22.47
N ASP A 50 2.79 12.42 21.86
CA ASP A 50 3.02 13.72 21.23
C ASP A 50 3.12 13.58 19.69
N ASP A 51 2.17 14.26 19.02
CA ASP A 51 2.31 14.98 17.73
C ASP A 51 1.49 14.59 16.48
N PHE A 52 0.70 13.51 16.43
CA PHE A 52 -0.19 13.28 15.27
C PHE A 52 -1.67 13.10 15.64
N THR A 53 -2.54 13.92 15.05
CA THR A 53 -4.00 13.87 15.22
C THR A 53 -4.63 12.51 14.86
N TYR A 54 -3.95 11.69 14.04
CA TYR A 54 -4.41 10.34 13.69
C TYR A 54 -4.24 9.33 14.85
N TYR A 55 -3.45 9.65 15.87
CA TYR A 55 -3.20 8.75 17.00
C TYR A 55 -4.42 8.47 17.85
N GLU A 56 -5.34 9.44 18.00
CA GLU A 56 -6.55 9.25 18.79
C GLU A 56 -7.38 8.06 18.28
N HIS A 57 -7.36 7.81 16.97
CA HIS A 57 -8.05 6.69 16.33
C HIS A 57 -7.34 5.34 16.47
N THR A 58 -6.05 5.31 16.83
CA THR A 58 -5.31 4.06 17.04
C THR A 58 -5.25 3.60 18.48
N LYS A 59 -5.47 4.50 19.46
CA LYS A 59 -5.22 4.23 20.89
C LYS A 59 -5.82 2.89 21.33
N GLY A 60 -4.93 1.89 21.45
CA GLY A 60 -5.22 0.57 21.99
C GLY A 60 -5.54 -0.54 20.98
N THR A 61 -5.51 -0.28 19.66
CA THR A 61 -5.86 -1.29 18.63
C THR A 61 -4.73 -1.68 17.67
N GLY A 62 -3.61 -0.95 17.65
CA GLY A 62 -2.44 -1.36 16.86
C GLY A 62 -2.51 -1.08 15.36
N CYS A 63 -3.71 -1.07 14.77
CA CYS A 63 -3.96 -0.89 13.33
C CYS A 63 -5.08 0.14 13.08
N LEU A 64 -4.96 0.92 11.99
CA LEU A 64 -6.02 1.75 11.43
C LEU A 64 -6.66 1.09 10.22
N LEU A 65 -7.98 1.20 10.13
CA LEU A 65 -8.73 0.95 8.92
C LEU A 65 -9.10 2.29 8.28
N HIS A 66 -8.68 2.52 7.05
CA HIS A 66 -9.22 3.58 6.20
C HIS A 66 -10.11 2.93 5.14
N SER A 67 -11.40 3.25 5.13
CA SER A 67 -12.35 2.71 4.17
C SER A 67 -13.10 3.83 3.45
N GLY A 68 -13.73 3.54 2.31
CA GLY A 68 -14.41 4.53 1.43
C GLY A 68 -15.55 5.34 2.06
N THR A 69 -15.75 5.29 3.38
CA THR A 69 -16.54 6.26 4.14
C THR A 69 -15.78 7.58 4.38
N GLY A 70 -14.48 7.64 4.09
CA GLY A 70 -13.61 8.79 4.32
C GLY A 70 -13.17 8.95 5.78
N GLU A 71 -13.57 8.02 6.66
CA GLU A 71 -13.23 8.01 8.07
C GLU A 71 -12.14 6.97 8.36
N PHE A 72 -11.16 7.37 9.18
CA PHE A 72 -10.21 6.46 9.79
C PHE A 72 -10.84 5.84 11.04
N GLY A 73 -10.83 4.53 11.13
CA GLY A 73 -11.35 3.78 12.26
C GLY A 73 -10.28 2.92 12.92
N PRO A 74 -10.37 2.68 14.24
CA PRO A 74 -9.55 1.65 14.88
C PRO A 74 -9.87 0.28 14.30
N LEU A 75 -8.85 -0.53 14.04
CA LEU A 75 -8.98 -1.95 13.74
C LEU A 75 -8.18 -2.77 14.75
N PRO A 76 -8.78 -3.79 15.40
CA PRO A 76 -8.03 -4.70 16.28
C PRO A 76 -6.89 -5.40 15.53
N CYS A 77 -5.75 -5.55 16.21
CA CYS A 77 -4.62 -6.34 15.73
C CYS A 77 -4.22 -7.36 16.83
N PRO A 78 -4.26 -8.68 16.58
CA PRO A 78 -4.54 -9.35 15.30
C PRO A 78 -5.97 -9.14 14.80
N VAL A 79 -6.12 -9.19 13.47
CA VAL A 79 -7.38 -8.96 12.77
C VAL A 79 -8.15 -10.27 12.69
N SER A 80 -9.45 -10.29 13.02
CA SER A 80 -10.31 -11.45 12.84
C SER A 80 -11.14 -11.38 11.57
N GLU A 81 -11.69 -12.52 11.13
CA GLU A 81 -12.61 -12.58 9.98
C GLU A 81 -13.79 -11.63 10.13
N ARG A 82 -14.36 -11.52 11.34
CA ARG A 82 -15.48 -10.63 11.63
C ARG A 82 -15.13 -9.16 11.36
N ASP A 83 -13.88 -8.77 11.60
CA ASP A 83 -13.44 -7.38 11.50
C ASP A 83 -13.34 -6.93 10.05
N ILE A 84 -13.07 -7.83 9.10
CA ILE A 84 -12.80 -7.47 7.69
C ILE A 84 -13.72 -8.12 6.66
N ALA A 85 -14.49 -9.16 7.00
CA ALA A 85 -15.37 -9.84 6.05
C ALA A 85 -16.41 -8.90 5.41
N HIS A 86 -16.86 -7.89 6.15
CA HIS A 86 -17.83 -6.91 5.67
C HIS A 86 -17.26 -5.91 4.64
N LEU A 87 -15.93 -5.84 4.49
CA LEU A 87 -15.27 -4.95 3.54
C LEU A 87 -15.35 -5.49 2.11
N GLY A 88 -15.36 -6.81 1.94
CA GLY A 88 -15.62 -7.47 0.66
C GLY A 88 -14.74 -6.94 -0.48
N GLU A 89 -15.37 -6.54 -1.59
CA GLU A 89 -14.72 -5.98 -2.78
C GLU A 89 -14.56 -4.45 -2.75
N ARG A 90 -14.72 -3.81 -1.60
CA ARG A 90 -14.52 -2.36 -1.46
C ARG A 90 -13.04 -2.01 -1.42
N ASP A 91 -12.79 -0.72 -1.57
CA ASP A 91 -11.50 -0.10 -1.34
C ASP A 91 -11.29 0.16 0.16
N TYR A 92 -10.13 -0.26 0.66
CA TYR A 92 -9.72 -0.01 2.04
C TYR A 92 -8.21 -0.21 2.24
N LYS A 93 -7.66 0.44 3.27
CA LYS A 93 -6.29 0.26 3.74
C LYS A 93 -6.27 -0.21 5.18
N LEU A 94 -5.37 -1.14 5.49
CA LEU A 94 -4.96 -1.41 6.87
C LEU A 94 -3.60 -0.75 7.09
N ILE A 95 -3.45 0.07 8.12
CA ILE A 95 -2.28 0.93 8.31
C ILE A 95 -1.71 0.72 9.70
N TRP A 96 -0.42 0.38 9.77
CA TRP A 96 0.37 0.35 11.00
C TRP A 96 1.38 1.49 10.95
N MET A 97 1.09 2.56 11.70
CA MET A 97 1.97 3.71 11.81
C MET A 97 3.11 3.43 12.78
N VAL A 98 4.35 3.71 12.39
CA VAL A 98 5.56 3.58 13.21
C VAL A 98 6.26 4.93 13.24
N GLU A 99 6.11 5.67 14.33
CA GLU A 99 6.72 7.01 14.49
C GLU A 99 8.21 6.99 14.81
N SER A 100 8.68 5.88 15.35
CA SER A 100 10.03 5.72 15.85
C SER A 100 10.41 4.25 15.72
N HIS A 101 11.20 3.93 14.70
CA HIS A 101 11.70 2.59 14.48
C HIS A 101 12.51 2.11 15.68
N GLU A 102 13.44 2.94 16.20
CA GLU A 102 14.30 2.59 17.33
C GLU A 102 13.51 2.25 18.61
N ARG A 103 12.43 2.99 18.91
CA ARG A 103 11.62 2.74 20.11
C ARG A 103 10.59 1.62 19.92
N SER A 104 10.16 1.39 18.68
CA SER A 104 9.14 0.39 18.38
C SER A 104 9.59 -1.04 18.66
N GLY A 105 10.89 -1.33 18.56
CA GLY A 105 11.40 -2.71 18.61
C GLY A 105 11.00 -3.59 17.41
N LEU A 106 10.27 -3.03 16.43
CA LEU A 106 9.90 -3.69 15.18
C LEU A 106 11.10 -3.75 14.23
N LYS A 107 11.04 -4.64 13.25
CA LYS A 107 11.99 -4.70 12.15
C LYS A 107 11.68 -3.64 11.09
N TYR A 108 12.70 -2.95 10.61
CA TYR A 108 12.53 -2.01 9.50
C TYR A 108 12.31 -2.79 8.19
N PRO A 109 11.29 -2.45 7.40
CA PRO A 109 10.89 -3.24 6.23
C PRO A 109 11.80 -3.07 5.00
N LEU A 110 12.61 -2.01 4.97
CA LEU A 110 13.44 -1.66 3.82
C LEU A 110 14.94 -1.74 4.12
N THR A 111 15.75 -1.76 3.09
CA THR A 111 17.20 -1.65 3.15
C THR A 111 17.69 -0.69 2.07
N PRO A 112 18.63 0.23 2.38
CA PRO A 112 19.20 0.47 3.71
C PRO A 112 18.22 1.18 4.66
N VAL A 113 18.49 1.10 5.97
CA VAL A 113 17.79 1.89 6.99
C VAL A 113 18.28 3.35 6.89
N PRO A 114 17.41 4.37 6.96
CA PRO A 114 17.83 5.77 7.03
C PRO A 114 18.74 6.06 8.24
N GLU A 115 19.85 6.78 8.04
CA GLU A 115 20.89 6.95 9.07
C GLU A 115 20.79 8.23 9.90
N LEU A 116 20.14 9.28 9.38
CA LEU A 116 20.28 10.64 9.92
C LEU A 116 19.30 10.99 11.05
N PHE A 117 18.28 10.17 11.23
CA PHE A 117 17.26 10.29 12.25
C PHE A 117 16.60 8.93 12.42
N ASP A 118 15.94 8.76 13.56
CA ASP A 118 15.10 7.60 13.81
C ASP A 118 13.95 7.55 12.79
N PRO A 119 13.94 6.59 11.85
CA PRO A 119 12.99 6.62 10.75
C PRO A 119 11.59 6.32 11.26
N TYR A 120 10.64 7.08 10.72
CA TYR A 120 9.22 6.77 10.82
C TYR A 120 8.72 6.23 9.49
N TYR A 121 7.69 5.39 9.53
CA TYR A 121 7.04 4.85 8.35
C TYR A 121 5.65 4.31 8.69
N ASP A 122 4.81 4.21 7.67
CA ASP A 122 3.57 3.46 7.72
C ASP A 122 3.73 2.18 6.90
N LEU A 123 3.39 1.03 7.50
CA LEU A 123 3.18 -0.19 6.75
C LEU A 123 1.69 -0.27 6.42
N GLU A 124 1.36 -0.21 5.14
CA GLU A 124 0.00 -0.28 4.64
C GLU A 124 -0.26 -1.58 3.86
N LEU A 125 -1.40 -2.20 4.11
CA LEU A 125 -1.99 -3.18 3.21
C LEU A 125 -3.12 -2.48 2.45
N ARG A 126 -2.94 -2.31 1.14
CA ARG A 126 -3.89 -1.62 0.27
C ARG A 126 -4.73 -2.64 -0.49
N MET A 127 -6.06 -2.57 -0.36
CA MET A 127 -7.04 -3.43 -1.03
C MET A 127 -7.96 -2.59 -1.90
N ALA A 128 -8.19 -3.03 -3.14
CA ALA A 128 -8.98 -2.28 -4.11
C ALA A 128 -9.94 -3.17 -4.93
N GLY A 129 -11.18 -2.73 -5.08
CA GLY A 129 -12.22 -3.41 -5.84
C GLY A 129 -11.89 -3.47 -7.32
N ASP A 130 -11.62 -2.31 -7.91
CA ASP A 130 -10.99 -2.14 -9.22
C ASP A 130 -9.49 -1.92 -9.07
N TYR A 131 -8.76 -1.73 -10.17
CA TYR A 131 -7.32 -1.45 -10.07
C TYR A 131 -7.07 -0.02 -9.59
N VAL A 132 -6.20 0.13 -8.60
CA VAL A 132 -5.48 1.39 -8.35
C VAL A 132 -4.46 1.54 -9.47
N TYR A 133 -4.45 2.69 -10.13
CA TYR A 133 -3.55 3.01 -11.23
C TYR A 133 -2.67 4.19 -10.82
N HIS A 134 -1.64 3.86 -10.05
CA HIS A 134 -0.68 4.83 -9.57
C HIS A 134 0.29 5.21 -10.69
N HIS A 135 0.42 6.52 -10.89
CA HIS A 135 1.40 7.13 -11.78
C HIS A 135 1.91 8.43 -11.15
N SER A 136 3.17 8.75 -11.40
CA SER A 136 3.89 9.87 -10.78
C SER A 136 4.90 10.46 -11.77
N GLU A 137 5.72 11.41 -11.34
CA GLU A 137 6.86 11.86 -12.17
C GLU A 137 7.86 10.72 -12.47
N GLY A 138 7.93 9.72 -11.59
CA GLY A 138 8.77 8.54 -11.74
C GLY A 138 8.10 7.38 -12.50
N ILE A 139 6.78 7.37 -12.64
CA ILE A 139 6.01 6.25 -13.18
C ILE A 139 5.16 6.75 -14.33
N ASP A 140 5.60 6.48 -15.57
CA ASP A 140 4.88 6.90 -16.77
C ASP A 140 3.52 6.17 -16.84
N PRO A 141 2.43 6.86 -17.26
CA PRO A 141 1.17 6.19 -17.55
C PRO A 141 1.33 5.22 -18.75
N PHE A 142 0.47 4.21 -18.79
CA PHE A 142 0.26 3.40 -19.98
C PHE A 142 -0.18 4.26 -21.19
N PRO A 143 0.22 3.87 -22.41
CA PRO A 143 -0.11 4.63 -23.61
C PRO A 143 -1.61 4.57 -23.99
N ASP A 144 -2.29 3.46 -23.70
CA ASP A 144 -3.73 3.30 -23.96
C ASP A 144 -4.36 2.34 -22.94
N VAL A 145 -5.34 2.85 -22.19
CA VAL A 145 -6.08 2.10 -21.17
C VAL A 145 -7.53 1.93 -21.65
N ALA A 146 -7.69 1.12 -22.69
CA ALA A 146 -8.97 0.89 -23.34
C ALA A 146 -9.25 -0.60 -23.57
N CYS A 147 -10.54 -0.93 -23.57
CA CYS A 147 -11.00 -2.24 -24.03
C CYS A 147 -10.98 -2.30 -25.57
N PRO A 148 -10.77 -3.46 -26.20
CA PRO A 148 -10.85 -3.61 -27.66
C PRO A 148 -12.20 -3.22 -28.31
N CYS A 149 -13.25 -2.96 -27.53
CA CYS A 149 -14.51 -2.39 -28.02
C CYS A 149 -14.47 -0.86 -28.13
N GLY A 150 -13.33 -0.21 -27.84
CA GLY A 150 -13.13 1.23 -27.88
C GLY A 150 -13.53 1.97 -26.60
N ARG A 151 -13.97 1.27 -25.56
CA ARG A 151 -14.34 1.89 -24.28
C ARG A 151 -13.09 2.16 -23.43
N SER A 152 -12.88 3.42 -23.03
CA SER A 152 -11.90 3.76 -21.98
C SER A 152 -12.22 3.02 -20.69
N LEU A 153 -11.19 2.48 -20.05
CA LEU A 153 -11.29 1.77 -18.77
C LEU A 153 -10.73 2.59 -17.61
N GLU A 154 -9.96 3.63 -17.90
CA GLU A 154 -9.48 4.58 -16.90
C GLU A 154 -10.61 5.50 -16.44
N TYR A 155 -10.70 5.73 -15.13
CA TYR A 155 -11.62 6.68 -14.52
C TYR A 155 -11.04 7.25 -13.23
N TYR A 156 -11.58 8.39 -12.79
CA TYR A 156 -11.36 8.91 -11.44
C TYR A 156 -12.61 8.67 -10.61
N GLU A 157 -12.45 8.34 -9.33
CA GLU A 157 -13.61 8.23 -8.45
C GLU A 157 -14.35 9.58 -8.46
N PRO A 158 -15.65 9.60 -8.80
CA PRO A 158 -16.38 10.84 -8.97
C PRO A 158 -16.53 11.54 -7.61
N ASP A 159 -16.32 12.85 -7.59
CA ASP A 159 -16.84 13.68 -6.50
C ASP A 159 -18.37 13.54 -6.51
N GLU A 160 -18.96 12.81 -5.57
CA GLU A 160 -20.41 12.61 -5.52
C GLU A 160 -21.15 13.95 -5.35
N PRO A 161 -21.95 14.41 -6.33
CA PRO A 161 -22.63 15.69 -6.21
C PRO A 161 -23.79 15.59 -5.20
N GLY A 162 -23.67 16.29 -4.06
CA GLY A 162 -24.76 16.46 -3.10
C GLY A 162 -24.63 15.70 -1.78
N GLU A 163 -23.64 14.81 -1.64
CA GLU A 163 -23.17 14.36 -0.33
C GLU A 163 -22.00 15.25 0.13
N SER A 164 -21.77 15.35 1.44
CA SER A 164 -20.53 15.95 1.95
C SER A 164 -19.35 15.25 1.28
N TRP A 165 -18.49 16.00 0.59
CA TRP A 165 -17.30 15.46 -0.08
C TRP A 165 -16.56 14.46 0.83
N LYS A 166 -16.49 13.21 0.39
CA LYS A 166 -15.74 12.14 1.05
C LYS A 166 -14.45 11.93 0.24
N PRO A 167 -13.27 12.12 0.83
CA PRO A 167 -12.03 11.86 0.11
C PRO A 167 -11.98 10.37 -0.30
N PRO A 168 -11.44 10.06 -1.49
CA PRO A 168 -11.24 8.69 -1.90
C PRO A 168 -10.23 7.98 -0.98
N VAL A 169 -10.30 6.66 -0.91
CA VAL A 169 -9.31 5.87 -0.14
C VAL A 169 -7.91 6.03 -0.72
N TYR A 170 -7.84 6.14 -2.05
CA TYR A 170 -6.63 6.34 -2.83
C TYR A 170 -6.79 7.60 -3.67
N PHE A 171 -5.83 8.52 -3.58
CA PHE A 171 -5.78 9.71 -4.43
C PHE A 171 -5.11 9.39 -5.78
N ASP A 172 -5.53 8.30 -6.40
CA ASP A 172 -4.97 7.75 -7.64
C ASP A 172 -6.06 7.57 -8.70
N ALA A 173 -5.66 7.59 -9.97
CA ALA A 173 -6.53 7.15 -11.05
C ALA A 173 -6.91 5.67 -10.86
N ARG A 174 -8.00 5.25 -11.49
CA ARG A 174 -8.54 3.89 -11.42
C ARG A 174 -8.62 3.26 -12.79
N ILE A 175 -8.53 1.94 -12.85
CA ILE A 175 -8.85 1.18 -14.06
C ILE A 175 -9.89 0.11 -13.74
N SER A 176 -10.99 0.09 -14.49
CA SER A 176 -12.02 -0.94 -14.33
C SER A 176 -11.46 -2.33 -14.61
N ARG A 177 -11.69 -3.28 -13.70
CA ARG A 177 -11.20 -4.67 -13.83
C ARG A 177 -11.83 -5.42 -15.00
N SER A 178 -13.01 -4.99 -15.41
CA SER A 178 -13.72 -5.49 -16.57
C SER A 178 -14.37 -4.33 -17.30
N CYS A 179 -14.46 -4.45 -18.62
CA CYS A 179 -15.06 -3.43 -19.44
C CYS A 179 -16.56 -3.29 -19.09
N PRO A 180 -17.03 -2.10 -18.67
CA PRO A 180 -18.43 -1.92 -18.30
C PRO A 180 -19.39 -2.08 -19.49
N ALA A 181 -18.90 -1.98 -20.73
CA ALA A 181 -19.71 -2.10 -21.94
C ALA A 181 -19.84 -3.56 -22.44
N CYS A 182 -18.79 -4.38 -22.32
CA CYS A 182 -18.77 -5.73 -22.91
C CYS A 182 -18.36 -6.86 -21.95
N GLY A 183 -18.04 -6.53 -20.70
CA GLY A 183 -17.68 -7.49 -19.65
C GLY A 183 -16.29 -8.13 -19.78
N ARG A 184 -15.53 -7.82 -20.84
CA ARG A 184 -14.19 -8.39 -21.03
C ARG A 184 -13.27 -8.00 -19.87
N PRO A 185 -12.53 -8.94 -19.26
CA PRO A 185 -11.57 -8.62 -18.20
C PRO A 185 -10.41 -7.79 -18.75
N PHE A 186 -9.89 -6.88 -17.93
CA PHE A 186 -8.68 -6.11 -18.19
C PHE A 186 -7.49 -6.74 -17.46
N ARG A 187 -6.35 -6.81 -18.15
CA ARG A 187 -5.11 -7.42 -17.64
C ARG A 187 -3.98 -6.40 -17.71
N PRO A 188 -3.64 -5.72 -16.60
CA PRO A 188 -2.59 -4.71 -16.59
C PRO A 188 -1.23 -5.22 -17.10
N GLN A 189 -0.92 -6.51 -16.90
CA GLN A 189 0.34 -7.15 -17.30
C GLN A 189 0.55 -7.13 -18.82
N GLU A 190 -0.51 -6.96 -19.61
CA GLU A 190 -0.44 -6.86 -21.06
C GLU A 190 0.05 -5.46 -21.51
N LEU A 191 0.07 -4.50 -20.60
CA LEU A 191 0.62 -3.16 -20.80
C LEU A 191 1.95 -3.01 -20.07
N VAL A 192 2.81 -2.13 -20.59
CA VAL A 192 4.13 -1.83 -20.02
C VAL A 192 4.19 -0.35 -19.72
N ALA A 193 4.59 -0.01 -18.49
CA ALA A 193 4.91 1.35 -18.09
C ALA A 193 6.43 1.49 -17.96
N ARG A 194 6.93 2.72 -18.13
CA ARG A 194 8.31 3.04 -17.80
C ARG A 194 8.34 3.49 -16.35
N VAL A 195 9.23 2.88 -15.58
CA VAL A 195 9.42 3.18 -14.16
C VAL A 195 10.83 3.69 -13.99
N ARG A 196 10.94 4.86 -13.38
CA ARG A 196 12.20 5.55 -13.13
C ARG A 196 12.51 5.44 -11.65
N ASP A 197 13.72 4.99 -11.35
CA ASP A 197 14.23 5.12 -10.00
C ASP A 197 14.39 6.62 -9.71
N GLY A 198 13.56 7.16 -8.82
CA GLY A 198 13.54 8.61 -8.55
C GLY A 198 14.84 9.15 -7.95
N ARG A 199 15.77 8.27 -7.56
CA ARG A 199 17.07 8.65 -7.00
C ARG A 199 18.20 8.54 -8.02
N THR A 200 18.30 7.43 -8.73
CA THR A 200 19.37 7.20 -9.73
C THR A 200 19.00 7.76 -11.11
N GLY A 201 17.70 7.97 -11.35
CA GLY A 201 17.15 8.34 -12.66
C GLY A 201 17.13 7.19 -13.67
N GLU A 202 17.57 5.99 -13.29
CA GLU A 202 17.59 4.81 -14.14
C GLU A 202 16.17 4.46 -14.57
N VAL A 203 16.01 4.09 -15.85
CA VAL A 203 14.71 3.74 -16.43
C VAL A 203 14.63 2.26 -16.66
N GLY A 204 13.63 1.64 -16.04
CA GLY A 204 13.18 0.29 -16.35
C GLY A 204 11.83 0.30 -17.07
N GLU A 205 11.51 -0.85 -17.66
CA GLU A 205 10.16 -1.16 -18.13
C GLU A 205 9.52 -2.17 -17.18
N ARG A 206 8.24 -1.96 -16.86
CA ARG A 206 7.48 -2.81 -15.95
C ARG A 206 6.13 -3.18 -16.56
N ALA A 207 5.93 -4.47 -16.80
CA ALA A 207 4.61 -5.00 -17.13
C ALA A 207 3.63 -4.74 -15.98
N GLY A 208 2.47 -4.17 -16.28
CA GLY A 208 1.49 -3.75 -15.28
C GLY A 208 1.86 -2.49 -14.49
N GLY A 209 3.00 -1.85 -14.76
CA GLY A 209 3.42 -0.61 -14.09
C GLY A 209 3.36 -0.69 -12.57
N ALA A 210 2.80 0.33 -11.92
CA ALA A 210 2.44 0.33 -10.50
C ALA A 210 0.93 0.12 -10.28
N THR A 211 0.26 -0.59 -11.19
CA THR A 211 -1.17 -0.91 -11.08
C THR A 211 -1.40 -2.09 -10.15
N TYR A 212 -2.39 -2.04 -9.27
CA TYR A 212 -2.67 -3.15 -8.35
C TYR A 212 -4.12 -3.22 -7.86
N ARG A 213 -4.56 -4.43 -7.47
CA ARG A 213 -5.73 -4.62 -6.59
C ARG A 213 -5.33 -4.91 -5.14
N PHE A 214 -4.08 -5.31 -4.94
CA PHE A 214 -3.45 -5.49 -3.65
C PHE A 214 -1.99 -5.05 -3.71
N ALA A 215 -1.56 -4.27 -2.73
CA ALA A 215 -0.16 -3.93 -2.53
C ALA A 215 0.17 -3.87 -1.04
N VAL A 216 1.38 -4.29 -0.68
CA VAL A 216 2.00 -3.91 0.59
C VAL A 216 2.79 -2.64 0.31
N VAL A 217 2.52 -1.58 1.06
CA VAL A 217 3.12 -0.27 0.82
C VAL A 217 3.84 0.17 2.08
N ILE A 218 5.07 0.64 1.92
CA ILE A 218 5.86 1.23 2.99
C ILE A 218 5.94 2.71 2.67
N ASP A 219 5.14 3.52 3.35
CA ASP A 219 5.21 4.97 3.23
C ASP A 219 6.23 5.48 4.23
N CYS A 220 7.36 5.99 3.74
CA CYS A 220 8.42 6.51 4.59
C CYS A 220 8.26 8.01 4.85
N GLY A 221 7.28 8.68 4.25
CA GLY A 221 7.23 10.15 4.20
C GLY A 221 8.59 10.71 3.82
N LYS A 222 9.20 11.52 4.69
CA LYS A 222 10.52 12.14 4.46
C LYS A 222 11.69 11.25 4.91
N GLY A 223 11.39 10.07 5.46
CA GLY A 223 12.23 9.00 6.00
C GLY A 223 12.97 8.15 4.96
N SER A 224 13.60 8.74 3.96
CA SER A 224 14.39 7.96 2.97
C SER A 224 15.90 8.00 3.24
N PRO A 225 16.65 6.93 2.93
CA PRO A 225 18.11 6.95 2.99
C PRO A 225 18.69 8.07 2.12
N ARG A 226 19.93 8.54 2.37
CA ARG A 226 20.59 9.59 1.55
C ARG A 226 21.69 9.12 0.57
N GLU A 227 22.27 7.94 0.75
CA GLU A 227 23.32 7.42 -0.15
C GLU A 227 22.79 6.60 -1.35
N GLY A 228 23.50 6.65 -2.49
CA GLY A 228 23.13 6.15 -3.83
C GLY A 228 22.90 4.63 -4.01
N TRP A 229 22.48 3.93 -2.96
CA TRP A 229 22.06 2.54 -3.00
C TRP A 229 20.58 2.44 -3.37
N PRO A 230 20.19 1.40 -4.12
CA PRO A 230 18.78 1.13 -4.36
C PRO A 230 18.08 0.84 -3.03
N ILE A 231 16.93 1.47 -2.82
CA ILE A 231 16.05 1.12 -1.71
C ILE A 231 15.27 -0.12 -2.11
N ARG A 232 15.31 -1.15 -1.26
CA ARG A 232 14.66 -2.44 -1.49
C ARG A 232 13.95 -2.92 -0.23
N ALA A 233 12.93 -3.76 -0.37
CA ALA A 233 12.43 -4.53 0.76
C ALA A 233 13.51 -5.48 1.29
N THR A 234 13.49 -5.73 2.60
CA THR A 234 14.36 -6.73 3.20
C THR A 234 13.97 -8.13 2.71
N GLU A 235 14.96 -9.02 2.58
CA GLU A 235 14.70 -10.44 2.23
C GLU A 235 13.73 -11.08 3.21
N GLU A 236 13.82 -10.70 4.49
CA GLU A 236 12.95 -11.18 5.56
C GLU A 236 11.50 -10.77 5.32
N LEU A 237 11.24 -9.51 4.94
CA LEU A 237 9.89 -9.07 4.60
C LEU A 237 9.37 -9.83 3.38
N LEU A 238 10.15 -9.90 2.30
CA LEU A 238 9.76 -10.61 1.09
C LEU A 238 9.44 -12.08 1.36
N CYS A 239 10.26 -12.77 2.17
CA CYS A 239 10.01 -14.15 2.59
C CYS A 239 8.72 -14.28 3.40
N THR A 240 8.44 -13.34 4.32
CA THR A 240 7.19 -13.30 5.09
C THR A 240 5.98 -13.19 4.16
N LEU A 241 6.00 -12.23 3.22
CA LEU A 241 4.91 -12.01 2.26
C LEU A 241 4.71 -13.22 1.34
N THR A 242 5.79 -13.74 0.75
CA THR A 242 5.74 -14.88 -0.17
C THR A 242 5.27 -16.15 0.53
N ARG A 243 5.69 -16.39 1.77
CA ARG A 243 5.23 -17.55 2.54
C ARG A 243 3.76 -17.43 2.93
N ALA A 244 3.31 -16.24 3.32
CA ALA A 244 1.93 -16.02 3.75
C ALA A 244 0.93 -16.17 2.60
N LEU A 245 1.26 -15.62 1.43
CA LEU A 245 0.34 -15.54 0.30
C LEU A 245 0.62 -16.55 -0.83
N GLY A 246 1.80 -17.18 -0.84
CA GLY A 246 2.23 -18.05 -1.94
C GLY A 246 2.50 -17.30 -3.25
N LEU A 247 2.82 -16.00 -3.17
CA LEU A 247 3.00 -15.11 -4.32
C LEU A 247 4.42 -14.55 -4.42
N ARG A 248 4.80 -14.16 -5.64
CA ARG A 248 5.98 -13.35 -5.88
C ARG A 248 5.59 -11.87 -5.99
N PHE A 249 6.45 -11.02 -5.48
CA PHE A 249 6.28 -9.59 -5.48
C PHE A 249 7.36 -8.92 -6.30
N TYR A 250 7.03 -7.76 -6.84
CA TYR A 250 8.01 -6.83 -7.38
C TYR A 250 7.89 -5.49 -6.69
N GLU A 251 8.97 -4.72 -6.82
CA GLU A 251 9.19 -3.51 -6.07
C GLU A 251 9.07 -2.30 -7.00
N VAL A 252 8.37 -1.27 -6.55
CA VAL A 252 8.35 0.05 -7.18
C VAL A 252 8.57 1.08 -6.08
N GLY A 253 9.70 1.79 -6.13
CA GLY A 253 9.95 2.95 -5.27
C GLY A 253 9.58 4.22 -5.99
N ASP A 254 8.90 5.14 -5.30
CA ASP A 254 8.44 6.41 -5.86
C ASP A 254 8.80 7.59 -4.94
N PHE A 255 9.28 8.68 -5.54
CA PHE A 255 9.60 9.93 -4.85
C PHE A 255 8.69 11.03 -5.40
N TYR A 256 7.99 11.76 -4.52
CA TYR A 256 7.03 12.81 -4.91
C TYR A 256 7.01 14.01 -3.96
#